data_AF-A0A7C6XXN5-F1
#
_entry.id   AF-A0A7C6XXN5-F1
#
_cell.length_a   1.000
_cell.length_b   1.000
_cell.length_c   1.000
_cell.angle_alpha   90.00
_cell.angle_beta   90.00
_cell.angle_gamma   90.00
#
_symmetry.space_group_name_H-M   'P 1'
#
loop_
_entity.id
_entity.type
_entity.pdbx_description
1 polymer ?
#
loop_
_entity_poly.entity_id
_entity_poly.type
_entity_poly.pdbx_seq_one_letter_code
_entity_poly.pdbx_strand_id
1 'polypeptide(L)'
;MQRILRIDPGENRRIVAISDIHGAAEEFAALLDMLELKPEDILILNGDYINRGPDSAGVVNMVMDLSRRPHTYVLKGNLERLVAWYLDWGKPEDILPHFNDHVNNLFCEWAAILGIPRPTTEDAFLEARHQFKQHFTKEAEFLHNLPLGLALGDLIFAHAGIAPSEDWEESSEQTLLKNDPFLTAGENKTGRWVIVGHMPVWNAAFSQNSNNPAIDHDRMIIGIDGGNQVKDFSQLNALVIEKQGEKFDFSYLFADLRPRVQVKTAFAPEDSQGYFKDSWPDFYLDIVEEGPEFSYCRRTASGLCGLVKNEHIGTRKGKPCFAKSSISTLLSVSKGEEVLLLDQGGRFSFIKNSEGFVGWVPTECLK
;
A
#
# COMPACT_ATOMS: atom_id res chain seq x y z
N MET A 1 -9.34 22.36 13.41
CA MET A 1 -7.98 22.06 12.91
C MET A 1 -7.90 22.43 11.43
N GLN A 2 -6.71 22.65 10.88
CA GLN A 2 -6.57 22.94 9.45
C GLN A 2 -6.82 21.68 8.62
N ARG A 3 -7.73 21.79 7.65
CA ARG A 3 -8.13 20.68 6.77
C ARG A 3 -7.00 20.30 5.81
N ILE A 4 -6.35 21.30 5.23
CA ILE A 4 -5.18 21.17 4.34
C ILE A 4 -4.05 21.97 4.98
N LEU A 5 -2.87 21.36 5.10
CA LEU A 5 -1.67 22.05 5.54
C LEU A 5 -1.00 22.76 4.36
N ARG A 6 -0.41 23.93 4.60
CA ARG A 6 0.41 24.63 3.60
C ARG A 6 1.75 24.94 4.21
N ILE A 7 2.81 24.35 3.64
CA ILE A 7 4.15 24.41 4.17
C ILE A 7 5.09 24.83 3.04
N ASP A 8 5.99 25.76 3.34
CA ASP A 8 7.14 26.02 2.50
C ASP A 8 8.23 25.00 2.87
N PRO A 9 8.66 24.12 1.95
CA PRO A 9 9.74 23.16 2.23
C PRO A 9 11.07 23.85 2.56
N GLY A 10 11.25 25.13 2.19
CA GLY A 10 12.56 25.77 2.17
C GLY A 10 13.45 25.18 1.08
N GLU A 11 14.70 25.64 1.03
CA GLU A 11 15.65 25.20 0.01
C GLU A 11 16.37 23.90 0.41
N ASN A 12 16.60 23.03 -0.58
CA ASN A 12 17.47 21.85 -0.53
C ASN A 12 17.22 20.86 0.62
N ARG A 13 15.96 20.65 1.00
CA ARG A 13 15.59 19.64 2.00
C ARG A 13 15.27 18.30 1.36
N ARG A 14 15.76 17.23 1.96
CA ARG A 14 15.34 15.86 1.68
C ARG A 14 13.94 15.66 2.26
N ILE A 15 13.02 15.23 1.41
CA ILE A 15 11.63 14.93 1.79
C ILE A 15 11.44 13.42 1.68
N VAL A 16 10.84 12.82 2.70
CA VAL A 16 10.54 11.39 2.76
C VAL A 16 9.03 11.22 2.93
N ALA A 17 8.41 10.44 2.07
CA ALA A 17 6.97 10.15 2.12
C ALA A 17 6.72 8.64 2.23
N ILE A 18 5.87 8.24 3.18
CA ILE A 18 5.46 6.85 3.46
C ILE A 18 3.93 6.83 3.56
N SER A 19 3.27 5.81 3.05
CA SER A 19 1.81 5.63 3.18
C SER A 19 1.45 4.17 3.43
N ASP A 20 0.18 3.92 3.79
CA ASP A 20 -0.45 2.59 3.78
C ASP A 20 0.35 1.57 4.61
N ILE A 21 0.68 1.95 5.84
CA ILE A 21 1.46 1.13 6.78
C ILE A 21 0.63 -0.07 7.25
N HIS A 22 -0.68 0.12 7.43
CA HIS A 22 -1.62 -0.97 7.69
C HIS A 22 -1.22 -1.89 8.86
N GLY A 23 -0.83 -1.35 10.01
CA GLY A 23 -0.47 -2.14 11.20
C GLY A 23 0.79 -3.01 11.06
N ALA A 24 1.63 -2.75 10.05
CA ALA A 24 2.89 -3.44 9.84
C ALA A 24 4.04 -2.76 10.61
N ALA A 25 4.01 -2.86 11.94
CA ALA A 25 4.96 -2.16 12.81
C ALA A 25 6.42 -2.57 12.56
N GLU A 26 6.68 -3.85 12.27
CA GLU A 26 8.04 -4.35 12.01
C GLU A 26 8.60 -3.79 10.69
N GLU A 27 7.83 -3.84 9.60
CA GLU A 27 8.20 -3.24 8.32
C GLU A 27 8.42 -1.74 8.45
N PHE A 28 7.57 -1.06 9.24
CA PHE A 28 7.70 0.38 9.46
C PHE A 28 8.97 0.71 10.24
N ALA A 29 9.29 -0.03 11.30
CA ALA A 29 10.52 0.15 12.05
C ALA A 29 11.76 -0.10 11.17
N ALA A 30 11.78 -1.19 10.41
CA ALA A 30 12.87 -1.51 9.49
C ALA A 30 13.06 -0.42 8.42
N LEU A 31 11.97 0.13 7.88
CA LEU A 31 12.04 1.21 6.89
C LEU A 31 12.61 2.50 7.49
N LEU A 32 12.19 2.87 8.70
CA LEU A 32 12.71 4.04 9.41
C LEU A 32 14.21 3.90 9.71
N ASP A 33 14.67 2.71 10.08
CA ASP A 33 16.08 2.42 10.29
C ASP A 33 16.89 2.59 9.00
N MET A 34 16.39 2.08 7.87
CA MET A 34 17.04 2.24 6.55
C MET A 34 17.09 3.70 6.07
N LEU A 35 16.09 4.52 6.44
CA LEU A 35 16.00 5.91 6.01
C LEU A 35 17.04 6.82 6.70
N GLU A 36 17.48 6.43 7.89
CA GLU A 36 18.42 7.19 8.74
C GLU A 36 18.03 8.67 8.89
N LEU A 37 16.75 8.96 9.15
CA LEU A 37 16.18 10.31 9.16
C LEU A 37 17.01 11.32 9.98
N LYS A 38 17.38 12.45 9.36
CA LYS A 38 18.09 13.56 10.02
C LYS A 38 17.08 14.62 10.48
N PRO A 39 17.30 15.40 11.56
CA PRO A 39 16.33 16.38 12.07
C PRO A 39 15.79 17.40 11.04
N GLU A 40 16.57 17.71 10.02
CA GLU A 40 16.25 18.61 8.92
C GLU A 40 15.35 18.00 7.84
N ASP A 41 15.28 16.67 7.76
CA ASP A 41 14.45 15.96 6.77
C ASP A 41 12.97 16.29 7.00
N ILE A 42 12.22 16.44 5.91
CA ILE A 42 10.76 16.54 6.00
C ILE A 42 10.19 15.12 5.91
N LEU A 43 9.49 14.68 6.94
CA LEU A 43 8.80 13.38 6.94
C LEU A 43 7.31 13.58 6.72
N ILE A 44 6.75 12.85 5.76
CA ILE A 44 5.33 12.86 5.43
C ILE A 44 4.81 11.45 5.60
N LEU A 45 3.85 11.29 6.51
CA LEU A 45 3.10 10.07 6.69
C LEU A 45 1.74 10.31 6.03
N ASN A 46 1.42 9.58 4.96
CA ASN A 46 0.32 9.86 4.04
C ASN A 46 -0.88 8.91 4.20
N GLY A 47 -1.25 8.62 5.44
CA GLY A 47 -2.48 7.92 5.80
C GLY A 47 -2.41 6.39 5.78
N ASP A 48 -3.50 5.78 6.26
CA ASP A 48 -3.75 4.33 6.37
C ASP A 48 -2.70 3.60 7.23
N TYR A 49 -2.63 4.02 8.50
CA TYR A 49 -1.73 3.45 9.50
C TYR A 49 -2.26 2.18 10.14
N ILE A 50 -3.58 2.04 10.16
CA ILE A 50 -4.29 1.04 10.97
C ILE A 50 -4.99 -0.01 10.12
N ASN A 51 -5.39 -1.11 10.76
CA ASN A 51 -6.10 -2.27 10.19
C ASN A 51 -5.28 -3.03 9.12
N ARG A 52 -5.81 -4.20 8.72
CA ARG A 52 -5.20 -5.20 7.81
C ARG A 52 -4.04 -5.98 8.43
N GLY A 53 -2.99 -5.31 8.90
CA GLY A 53 -1.84 -5.94 9.55
C GLY A 53 -2.04 -6.19 11.04
N PRO A 54 -1.06 -6.85 11.68
CA PRO A 54 -1.22 -7.42 13.01
C PRO A 54 -1.07 -6.43 14.18
N ASP A 55 -0.49 -5.24 13.96
CA ASP A 55 -0.12 -4.31 15.04
C ASP A 55 -0.46 -2.85 14.69
N SER A 56 -1.75 -2.56 14.53
CA SER A 56 -2.25 -1.18 14.34
C SER A 56 -1.91 -0.29 15.53
N ALA A 57 -2.07 -0.78 16.76
CA ALA A 57 -1.80 0.00 17.97
C ALA A 57 -0.32 0.40 18.10
N GLY A 58 0.60 -0.52 17.78
CA GLY A 58 2.04 -0.23 17.72
C GLY A 58 2.36 0.83 16.68
N VAL A 59 1.82 0.72 15.46
CA VAL A 59 2.01 1.74 14.41
C VAL A 59 1.47 3.10 14.86
N VAL A 60 0.29 3.17 15.49
CA VAL A 60 -0.27 4.44 15.99
C VAL A 60 0.68 5.10 17.00
N ASN A 61 1.24 4.33 17.93
CA ASN A 61 2.23 4.86 18.87
C ASN A 61 3.47 5.41 18.16
N MET A 62 4.01 4.67 17.19
CA MET A 62 5.17 5.10 16.39
C MET A 62 4.87 6.39 15.61
N VAL A 63 3.71 6.48 14.97
CA VAL A 63 3.27 7.66 14.21
C VAL A 63 3.09 8.87 15.14
N MET A 64 2.49 8.68 16.31
CA MET A 64 2.32 9.74 17.30
C MET A 64 3.68 10.23 17.83
N ASP A 65 4.63 9.34 18.08
CA ASP A 65 5.97 9.73 18.52
C ASP A 65 6.74 10.47 17.41
N LEU A 66 6.69 9.98 16.17
CA LEU A 66 7.26 10.66 15.01
C LEU A 66 6.64 12.04 14.77
N SER A 67 5.33 12.20 15.03
CA SER A 67 4.67 13.51 14.88
C SER A 67 5.25 14.62 15.76
N ARG A 68 5.99 14.26 16.82
CA ARG A 68 6.69 15.22 17.70
C ARG A 68 8.04 15.66 17.16
N ARG A 69 8.59 14.94 16.18
CA ARG A 69 9.83 15.29 15.48
C ARG A 69 9.59 16.54 14.61
N PRO A 70 10.50 17.53 14.58
CA PRO A 70 10.40 18.69 13.70
C PRO A 70 10.15 18.30 12.24
N HIS A 71 9.38 19.09 11.49
CA HIS A 71 9.14 18.87 10.06
C HIS A 71 8.49 17.51 9.72
N THR A 72 7.69 16.97 10.64
CA THR A 72 6.89 15.76 10.39
C THR A 72 5.43 16.13 10.21
N TYR A 73 4.84 15.69 9.10
CA TYR A 73 3.45 15.96 8.75
C TYR A 73 2.71 14.64 8.58
N VAL A 74 1.68 14.43 9.40
CA VAL A 74 0.89 13.20 9.43
C VAL A 74 -0.48 13.49 8.85
N LEU A 75 -0.84 12.79 7.78
CA LEU A 75 -2.09 12.98 7.05
C LEU A 75 -3.06 11.83 7.34
N LYS A 76 -4.34 12.10 7.13
CA LYS A 76 -5.41 11.12 7.29
C LYS A 76 -5.51 10.24 6.05
N GLY A 77 -5.68 8.93 6.24
CA GLY A 77 -6.17 8.00 5.23
C GLY A 77 -7.64 7.62 5.45
N ASN A 78 -8.20 6.76 4.59
CA ASN A 78 -9.59 6.35 4.78
C ASN A 78 -9.80 5.46 6.00
N LEU A 79 -8.81 4.67 6.41
CA LEU A 79 -8.97 3.76 7.55
C LEU A 79 -9.05 4.51 8.87
N GLU A 80 -8.38 5.65 9.00
CA GLU A 80 -8.51 6.51 10.18
C GLU A 80 -9.95 7.02 10.39
N ARG A 81 -10.77 7.13 9.32
CA ARG A 81 -12.21 7.47 9.45
C ARG A 81 -12.99 6.41 10.22
N LEU A 82 -12.52 5.16 10.18
CA LEU A 82 -13.19 4.04 10.86
C LEU A 82 -13.12 4.18 12.39
N VAL A 83 -12.16 4.93 12.93
CA VAL A 83 -12.09 5.19 14.38
C VAL A 83 -13.35 5.92 14.86
N ALA A 84 -13.76 6.99 14.17
CA ALA A 84 -15.00 7.71 14.48
C ALA A 84 -16.24 6.84 14.22
N TRP A 85 -16.21 5.98 13.19
CA TRP A 85 -17.28 5.02 12.96
C TRP A 85 -17.43 4.04 14.13
N TYR A 86 -16.33 3.46 14.60
CA TYR A 86 -16.33 2.52 15.70
C TYR A 86 -16.74 3.15 17.02
N LEU A 87 -16.27 4.37 17.31
CA LEU A 87 -16.46 5.00 18.61
C LEU A 87 -17.72 5.86 18.71
N ASP A 88 -18.13 6.55 17.64
CA ASP A 88 -19.12 7.62 17.74
C ASP A 88 -20.47 7.30 17.12
N TRP A 89 -20.51 7.00 15.82
CA TRP A 89 -21.77 7.02 15.07
C TRP A 89 -22.14 5.70 14.39
N GLY A 90 -21.22 4.76 14.28
CA GLY A 90 -21.51 3.46 13.69
C GLY A 90 -22.42 2.62 14.57
N LYS A 91 -23.28 1.82 13.94
CA LYS A 91 -24.20 0.96 14.66
C LYS A 91 -23.65 -0.47 14.79
N PRO A 92 -23.96 -1.17 15.89
CA PRO A 92 -23.51 -2.55 16.10
C PRO A 92 -23.86 -3.48 14.94
N GLU A 93 -25.06 -3.35 14.35
CA GLU A 93 -25.52 -4.16 13.22
C GLU A 93 -24.70 -3.98 11.94
N ASP A 94 -24.03 -2.83 11.78
CA ASP A 94 -23.15 -2.54 10.64
C ASP A 94 -21.69 -2.95 10.92
N ILE A 95 -21.24 -2.79 12.17
CA ILE A 95 -19.84 -3.00 12.58
C ILE A 95 -19.53 -4.48 12.84
N LEU A 96 -20.41 -5.19 13.53
CA LEU A 96 -20.16 -6.59 13.89
C LEU A 96 -19.94 -7.49 12.66
N PRO A 97 -20.72 -7.36 11.56
CA PRO A 97 -20.42 -8.09 10.33
C PRO A 97 -19.08 -7.68 9.71
N HIS A 98 -18.72 -6.39 9.76
CA HIS A 98 -17.47 -5.87 9.21
C HIS A 98 -16.24 -6.51 9.88
N PHE A 99 -16.33 -6.85 11.17
CA PHE A 99 -15.28 -7.59 11.88
C PHE A 99 -15.02 -8.99 11.31
N ASN A 100 -15.98 -9.64 10.65
CA ASN A 100 -15.73 -10.96 10.04
C ASN A 100 -14.83 -10.86 8.81
N ASP A 101 -14.99 -9.79 8.03
CA ASP A 101 -14.21 -9.55 6.82
C ASP A 101 -12.87 -8.84 7.10
N HIS A 102 -12.74 -8.24 8.29
CA HIS A 102 -11.58 -7.45 8.70
C HIS A 102 -11.11 -7.91 10.09
N VAL A 103 -10.54 -9.11 10.13
CA VAL A 103 -10.12 -9.74 11.40
C VAL A 103 -9.11 -8.89 12.17
N ASN A 104 -8.19 -8.27 11.43
CA ASN A 104 -7.18 -7.35 11.93
C ASN A 104 -7.69 -5.91 11.81
N ASN A 105 -8.17 -5.37 12.92
CA ASN A 105 -8.63 -3.99 13.04
C ASN A 105 -8.31 -3.43 14.42
N LEU A 106 -8.08 -2.12 14.48
CA LEU A 106 -7.68 -1.41 15.69
C LEU A 106 -8.67 -1.61 16.85
N PHE A 107 -9.97 -1.70 16.57
CA PHE A 107 -10.98 -1.89 17.61
C PHE A 107 -10.81 -3.24 18.32
N CYS A 108 -10.55 -4.31 17.57
CA CYS A 108 -10.29 -5.63 18.14
C CYS A 108 -8.93 -5.70 18.84
N GLU A 109 -7.92 -4.98 18.36
CA GLU A 109 -6.63 -4.86 19.06
C GLU A 109 -6.77 -4.12 20.40
N TRP A 110 -7.50 -3.01 20.44
CA TRP A 110 -7.83 -2.31 21.69
C TRP A 110 -8.62 -3.18 22.67
N ALA A 111 -9.54 -4.02 22.18
CA ALA A 111 -10.22 -5.01 23.01
C ALA A 111 -9.20 -5.95 23.66
N ALA A 112 -8.29 -6.52 22.86
CA ALA A 112 -7.26 -7.43 23.34
C ALA A 112 -6.33 -6.77 24.37
N ILE A 113 -5.92 -5.51 24.14
CA ILE A 113 -5.08 -4.73 25.08
C ILE A 113 -5.75 -4.58 26.45
N LEU A 114 -7.07 -4.35 26.48
CA LEU A 114 -7.84 -4.24 27.73
C LEU A 114 -8.28 -5.60 28.31
N GLY A 115 -7.91 -6.72 27.68
CA GLY A 115 -8.36 -8.05 28.07
C GLY A 115 -9.86 -8.29 27.82
N ILE A 116 -10.48 -7.51 26.94
CA ILE A 116 -11.87 -7.66 26.53
C ILE A 116 -11.94 -8.66 25.36
N PRO A 117 -12.77 -9.73 25.46
CA PRO A 117 -12.99 -10.63 24.33
C PRO A 117 -13.50 -9.88 23.10
N ARG A 118 -13.15 -10.37 21.90
CA ARG A 118 -13.66 -9.82 20.63
C ARG A 118 -15.19 -9.74 20.69
N PRO A 119 -15.80 -8.55 20.58
CA PRO A 119 -17.24 -8.43 20.70
C PRO A 119 -17.98 -9.14 19.56
N THR A 120 -18.97 -9.96 19.93
CA THR A 120 -19.85 -10.68 18.98
C THR A 120 -21.32 -10.34 19.17
N THR A 121 -21.66 -9.53 20.17
CA THR A 121 -23.03 -9.07 20.47
C THR A 121 -23.06 -7.55 20.58
N GLU A 122 -24.24 -6.97 20.44
CA GLU A 122 -24.45 -5.53 20.59
C GLU A 122 -24.00 -5.02 21.96
N ASP A 123 -24.45 -5.64 23.05
CA ASP A 123 -24.08 -5.23 24.41
C ASP A 123 -22.56 -5.26 24.65
N ALA A 124 -21.89 -6.33 24.20
CA ALA A 124 -20.44 -6.47 24.35
C ALA A 124 -19.69 -5.38 23.56
N PHE A 125 -20.20 -5.04 22.38
CA PHE A 125 -19.62 -3.99 21.55
C PHE A 125 -19.81 -2.60 22.16
N LEU A 126 -21.00 -2.30 22.69
CA LEU A 126 -21.28 -1.02 23.34
C LEU A 126 -20.45 -0.82 24.62
N GLU A 127 -20.26 -1.89 25.41
CA GLU A 127 -19.39 -1.86 26.57
C GLU A 127 -17.92 -1.63 26.17
N ALA A 128 -17.41 -2.38 25.18
CA ALA A 128 -16.05 -2.17 24.67
C ALA A 128 -15.85 -0.74 24.15
N ARG A 129 -16.81 -0.22 23.37
CA ARG A 129 -16.81 1.18 22.90
C ARG A 129 -16.73 2.17 24.06
N HIS A 130 -17.49 1.97 25.13
CA HIS A 130 -17.45 2.84 26.31
C HIS A 130 -16.06 2.83 26.96
N GLN A 131 -15.47 1.65 27.15
CA GLN A 131 -14.12 1.49 27.70
C GLN A 131 -13.07 2.16 26.81
N PHE A 132 -13.17 2.05 25.48
CA PHE A 132 -12.20 2.64 24.57
C PHE A 132 -12.23 4.17 24.57
N LYS A 133 -13.42 4.76 24.72
CA LYS A 133 -13.55 6.22 24.87
C LYS A 133 -12.85 6.77 26.10
N GLN A 134 -12.58 5.93 27.11
CA GLN A 134 -11.88 6.31 28.33
C GLN A 134 -10.37 6.01 28.27
N HIS A 135 -9.99 4.89 27.66
CA HIS A 135 -8.61 4.41 27.69
C HIS A 135 -7.77 4.84 26.47
N PHE A 136 -8.40 5.04 25.30
CA PHE A 136 -7.73 5.35 24.04
C PHE A 136 -8.13 6.71 23.47
N THR A 137 -8.55 7.63 24.33
CA THR A 137 -9.01 8.98 23.91
C THR A 137 -7.93 9.72 23.13
N LYS A 138 -6.66 9.60 23.55
CA LYS A 138 -5.54 10.35 22.93
C LYS A 138 -5.28 9.87 21.50
N GLU A 139 -5.24 8.56 21.32
CA GLU A 139 -5.03 7.88 20.04
C GLU A 139 -6.22 8.16 19.12
N ALA A 140 -7.44 8.03 19.63
CA ALA A 140 -8.66 8.30 18.87
C ALA A 140 -8.74 9.77 18.42
N GLU A 141 -8.48 10.72 19.32
CA GLU A 141 -8.45 12.15 18.99
C GLU A 141 -7.33 12.48 18.00
N PHE A 142 -6.15 11.88 18.15
CA PHE A 142 -5.04 12.07 17.22
C PHE A 142 -5.46 11.68 15.79
N LEU A 143 -5.93 10.44 15.59
CA LEU A 143 -6.36 9.92 14.28
C LEU A 143 -7.56 10.69 13.72
N HIS A 144 -8.53 11.04 14.57
CA HIS A 144 -9.71 11.79 14.17
C HIS A 144 -9.35 13.18 13.63
N ASN A 145 -8.33 13.82 14.20
CA ASN A 145 -8.03 15.21 13.91
C ASN A 145 -6.98 15.41 12.79
N LEU A 146 -6.41 14.33 12.25
CA LEU A 146 -5.42 14.43 11.17
C LEU A 146 -5.92 15.25 9.96
N PRO A 147 -5.07 16.12 9.38
CA PRO A 147 -5.37 16.86 8.15
C PRO A 147 -5.57 15.92 6.96
N LEU A 148 -6.34 16.37 5.96
CA LEU A 148 -6.71 15.58 4.78
C LEU A 148 -5.70 15.68 3.63
N GLY A 149 -4.78 16.64 3.69
CA GLY A 149 -3.78 16.85 2.65
C GLY A 149 -2.76 17.92 3.01
N LEU A 150 -1.72 18.01 2.21
CA LEU A 150 -0.60 18.94 2.38
C LEU A 150 -0.17 19.52 1.03
N ALA A 151 -0.12 20.85 0.95
CA ALA A 151 0.64 21.57 -0.07
C ALA A 151 2.05 21.84 0.48
N LEU A 152 3.07 21.27 -0.16
CA LEU A 152 4.48 21.48 0.17
C LEU A 152 5.20 22.05 -1.06
N GLY A 153 5.12 23.37 -1.24
CA GLY A 153 5.55 24.04 -2.47
C GLY A 153 4.86 23.47 -3.72
N ASP A 154 5.65 22.91 -4.64
CA ASP A 154 5.19 22.30 -5.90
C ASP A 154 4.77 20.83 -5.76
N LEU A 155 4.69 20.33 -4.52
CA LEU A 155 4.25 18.97 -4.20
C LEU A 155 2.91 19.02 -3.46
N ILE A 156 2.01 18.12 -3.83
CA ILE A 156 0.70 17.91 -3.20
C ILE A 156 0.69 16.48 -2.65
N PHE A 157 0.33 16.34 -1.38
CA PHE A 157 0.10 15.05 -0.75
C PHE A 157 -1.38 14.94 -0.39
N ALA A 158 -2.02 13.90 -0.92
CA ALA A 158 -3.36 13.47 -0.56
C ALA A 158 -3.33 11.95 -0.46
N HIS A 159 -4.15 11.36 0.39
CA HIS A 159 -4.09 9.91 0.59
C HIS A 159 -4.48 9.14 -0.67
N ALA A 160 -5.61 9.46 -1.30
CA ALA A 160 -6.13 8.72 -2.43
C ALA A 160 -6.17 9.48 -3.76
N GLY A 161 -6.12 10.82 -3.73
CA GLY A 161 -6.16 11.64 -4.93
C GLY A 161 -6.82 12.99 -4.73
N ILE A 162 -7.02 13.71 -5.84
CA ILE A 162 -7.63 15.04 -5.85
C ILE A 162 -8.71 15.13 -6.93
N ALA A 163 -9.58 16.14 -6.82
CA ALA A 163 -10.48 16.52 -7.89
C ALA A 163 -9.67 17.09 -9.08
N PRO A 164 -10.15 16.90 -10.32
CA PRO A 164 -9.47 17.38 -11.53
C PRO A 164 -9.69 18.89 -11.70
N SER A 165 -9.13 19.68 -10.80
CA SER A 165 -9.26 21.14 -10.68
C SER A 165 -7.92 21.75 -10.24
N GLU A 166 -7.68 23.01 -10.62
CA GLU A 166 -6.57 23.80 -10.07
C GLU A 166 -6.76 24.06 -8.56
N ASP A 167 -8.01 24.27 -8.14
CA ASP A 167 -8.45 24.42 -6.75
C ASP A 167 -8.61 23.07 -6.04
N TRP A 168 -7.60 22.21 -6.13
CA TRP A 168 -7.65 20.86 -5.58
C TRP A 168 -7.96 20.82 -4.07
N GLU A 169 -7.65 21.88 -3.34
CA GLU A 169 -7.91 21.99 -1.90
C GLU A 169 -9.43 21.92 -1.58
N GLU A 170 -10.30 22.26 -2.54
CA GLU A 170 -11.75 22.14 -2.44
C GLU A 170 -12.28 20.73 -2.75
N SER A 171 -11.40 19.77 -3.10
CA SER A 171 -11.76 18.35 -3.27
C SER A 171 -12.52 17.85 -2.05
N SER A 172 -13.56 17.04 -2.22
CA SER A 172 -14.30 16.50 -1.06
C SER A 172 -13.43 15.59 -0.18
N GLU A 173 -13.79 15.39 1.09
CA GLU A 173 -13.09 14.40 1.96
C GLU A 173 -13.08 13.00 1.32
N GLN A 174 -14.19 12.60 0.70
CA GLN A 174 -14.28 11.32 -0.01
C GLN A 174 -13.27 11.23 -1.16
N THR A 175 -13.07 12.33 -1.89
CA THR A 175 -12.08 12.39 -2.98
C THR A 175 -10.65 12.33 -2.45
N LEU A 176 -10.34 13.05 -1.37
CA LEU A 176 -9.00 13.07 -0.79
C LEU A 176 -8.61 11.72 -0.16
N LEU A 177 -9.59 11.01 0.42
CA LEU A 177 -9.35 9.81 1.21
C LEU A 177 -9.71 8.51 0.49
N LYS A 178 -10.53 8.50 -0.57
CA LYS A 178 -10.97 7.25 -1.21
C LYS A 178 -11.38 7.44 -2.67
N ASN A 179 -10.45 7.94 -3.48
CA ASN A 179 -10.58 8.08 -4.92
C ASN A 179 -9.88 6.92 -5.65
N ASP A 180 -10.49 5.73 -5.60
CA ASP A 180 -9.97 4.49 -6.16
C ASP A 180 -9.40 4.61 -7.59
N PRO A 181 -10.04 5.30 -8.56
CA PRO A 181 -9.53 5.38 -9.93
C PRO A 181 -8.39 6.40 -10.12
N PHE A 182 -8.01 7.20 -9.11
CA PHE A 182 -7.10 8.32 -9.32
C PHE A 182 -5.74 7.90 -9.88
N LEU A 183 -5.10 6.88 -9.28
CA LEU A 183 -3.79 6.42 -9.73
C LEU A 183 -3.83 5.87 -11.17
N THR A 184 -4.91 5.18 -11.53
CA THR A 184 -5.03 4.46 -12.81
C THR A 184 -5.61 5.31 -13.94
N ALA A 185 -6.47 6.28 -13.63
CA ALA A 185 -7.22 7.05 -14.61
C ALA A 185 -7.50 8.51 -14.21
N GLY A 186 -7.04 8.95 -13.03
CA GLY A 186 -7.23 10.32 -12.55
C GLY A 186 -6.50 11.36 -13.41
N GLU A 187 -7.05 12.57 -13.40
CA GLU A 187 -6.46 13.75 -14.04
C GLU A 187 -5.91 14.70 -12.96
N ASN A 188 -4.72 15.23 -13.19
CA ASN A 188 -4.12 16.28 -12.39
C ASN A 188 -4.09 17.59 -13.20
N LYS A 189 -4.76 18.62 -12.70
CA LYS A 189 -4.82 19.95 -13.35
C LYS A 189 -4.07 21.03 -12.58
N THR A 190 -3.29 20.65 -11.57
CA THR A 190 -2.69 21.61 -10.64
C THR A 190 -1.35 22.19 -11.10
N GLY A 191 -0.73 21.60 -12.13
CA GLY A 191 0.64 21.90 -12.54
C GLY A 191 1.71 21.51 -11.52
N ARG A 192 1.34 20.76 -10.47
CA ARG A 192 2.19 20.31 -9.37
C ARG A 192 2.22 18.80 -9.30
N TRP A 193 3.25 18.24 -8.67
CA TRP A 193 3.32 16.79 -8.43
C TRP A 193 2.30 16.38 -7.39
N VAL A 194 1.52 15.33 -7.67
CA VAL A 194 0.55 14.77 -6.72
C VAL A 194 1.00 13.40 -6.27
N ILE A 195 1.29 13.26 -4.98
CA ILE A 195 1.77 12.02 -4.35
C ILE A 195 0.60 11.40 -3.58
N VAL A 196 0.31 10.13 -3.86
CA VAL A 196 -0.82 9.38 -3.29
C VAL A 196 -0.43 7.99 -2.80
N GLY A 197 -1.14 7.51 -1.80
CA GLY A 197 -1.19 6.12 -1.37
C GLY A 197 -2.47 5.43 -1.86
N HIS A 198 -3.17 4.73 -0.94
CA HIS A 198 -4.53 4.15 -1.07
C HIS A 198 -4.70 3.02 -2.08
N MET A 199 -4.33 3.29 -3.34
CA MET A 199 -4.41 2.31 -4.41
C MET A 199 -3.04 1.68 -4.60
N PRO A 200 -2.88 0.36 -4.35
CA PRO A 200 -1.59 -0.28 -4.52
C PRO A 200 -1.07 -0.06 -5.92
N VAL A 201 0.19 0.39 -6.02
CA VAL A 201 0.85 0.71 -7.30
C VAL A 201 0.83 -0.45 -8.28
N TRP A 202 0.76 -1.68 -7.78
CA TRP A 202 0.56 -2.88 -8.60
C TRP A 202 -0.60 -2.78 -9.59
N ASN A 203 -1.67 -2.05 -9.26
CA ASN A 203 -2.83 -1.89 -10.13
C ASN A 203 -2.60 -0.87 -11.27
N ALA A 204 -1.55 -0.07 -11.19
CA ALA A 204 -1.17 0.86 -12.26
C ALA A 204 -0.46 0.13 -13.41
N ALA A 205 -0.78 0.48 -14.65
CA ALA A 205 -0.09 -0.08 -15.81
C ALA A 205 1.40 0.34 -15.85
N PHE A 206 1.69 1.58 -15.45
CA PHE A 206 3.03 2.16 -15.47
C PHE A 206 3.95 1.68 -14.33
N SER A 207 3.44 0.92 -13.34
CA SER A 207 4.28 0.25 -12.34
C SER A 207 4.92 -1.05 -12.84
N GLN A 208 4.61 -1.47 -14.08
CA GLN A 208 5.19 -2.65 -14.71
C GLN A 208 4.97 -3.90 -13.85
N ASN A 209 6.02 -4.59 -13.42
CA ASN A 209 5.96 -5.76 -12.54
C ASN A 209 6.57 -5.48 -11.16
N SER A 210 6.41 -4.26 -10.64
CA SER A 210 6.98 -3.85 -9.34
C SER A 210 5.93 -3.26 -8.40
N ASN A 211 6.22 -3.36 -7.10
CA ASN A 211 5.51 -2.65 -6.03
C ASN A 211 6.24 -1.38 -5.57
N ASN A 212 7.29 -0.96 -6.27
CA ASN A 212 8.00 0.29 -6.00
C ASN A 212 7.10 1.51 -6.28
N PRO A 213 7.43 2.69 -5.71
CA PRO A 213 6.78 3.93 -6.08
C PRO A 213 6.70 4.11 -7.60
N ALA A 214 5.49 4.34 -8.10
CA ALA A 214 5.20 4.40 -9.52
C ALA A 214 5.01 5.87 -9.94
N ILE A 215 5.83 6.34 -10.88
CA ILE A 215 5.91 7.74 -11.28
C ILE A 215 5.33 7.90 -12.69
N ASP A 216 4.29 8.70 -12.82
CA ASP A 216 3.70 9.10 -14.09
C ASP A 216 4.09 10.56 -14.37
N HIS A 217 5.10 10.75 -15.22
CA HIS A 217 5.61 12.07 -15.56
C HIS A 217 4.63 12.90 -16.40
N ASP A 218 3.81 12.25 -17.23
CA ASP A 218 2.87 12.94 -18.11
C ASP A 218 1.73 13.56 -17.31
N ARG A 219 1.24 12.84 -16.29
CA ARG A 219 0.20 13.34 -15.36
C ARG A 219 0.76 14.03 -14.11
N MET A 220 2.08 13.97 -13.88
CA MET A 220 2.72 14.41 -12.64
C MET A 220 2.09 13.77 -11.39
N ILE A 221 1.87 12.45 -11.42
CA ILE A 221 1.28 11.68 -10.32
C ILE A 221 2.30 10.63 -9.86
N ILE A 222 2.45 10.46 -8.54
CA ILE A 222 3.27 9.39 -7.94
C ILE A 222 2.40 8.58 -6.98
N GLY A 223 2.28 7.28 -7.24
CA GLY A 223 1.71 6.32 -6.29
C GLY A 223 2.82 5.74 -5.42
N ILE A 224 2.62 5.67 -4.10
CA ILE A 224 3.63 5.14 -3.16
C ILE A 224 3.15 3.92 -2.35
N ASP A 225 1.87 3.54 -2.44
CA ASP A 225 1.34 2.35 -1.77
C ASP A 225 1.89 1.05 -2.39
N GLY A 226 2.74 0.34 -1.65
CA GLY A 226 3.33 -0.95 -2.04
C GLY A 226 2.41 -2.16 -1.80
N GLY A 227 1.15 -1.93 -1.42
CA GLY A 227 0.11 -2.92 -1.21
C GLY A 227 0.20 -3.65 0.13
N ASN A 228 0.83 -3.03 1.14
CA ASN A 228 1.16 -3.69 2.41
C ASN A 228 -0.07 -4.33 3.06
N GLN A 229 0.02 -5.59 3.46
CA GLN A 229 -1.09 -6.35 4.08
C GLN A 229 -2.38 -6.47 3.20
N VAL A 230 -2.33 -6.02 1.95
CA VAL A 230 -3.39 -6.13 0.93
C VAL A 230 -2.99 -7.10 -0.17
N LYS A 231 -1.69 -7.18 -0.48
CA LYS A 231 -1.09 -8.10 -1.46
C LYS A 231 -0.10 -9.03 -0.76
N ASP A 232 -0.07 -10.29 -1.18
CA ASP A 232 0.79 -11.33 -0.60
C ASP A 232 2.30 -11.01 -0.75
N PHE A 233 2.68 -10.34 -1.85
CA PHE A 233 4.05 -9.92 -2.16
C PHE A 233 4.29 -8.41 -1.98
N SER A 234 3.49 -7.79 -1.12
CA SER A 234 3.57 -6.37 -0.81
C SER A 234 4.92 -5.90 -0.25
N GLN A 235 5.08 -4.59 -0.10
CA GLN A 235 6.22 -3.98 0.58
C GLN A 235 5.76 -2.65 1.18
N LEU A 236 6.48 -2.17 2.19
CA LEU A 236 6.30 -0.81 2.66
C LEU A 236 7.32 0.10 1.98
N ASN A 237 6.86 1.10 1.24
CA ASN A 237 7.71 2.01 0.48
C ASN A 237 7.99 3.31 1.25
N ALA A 238 9.17 3.87 1.00
CA ALA A 238 9.45 5.29 1.24
C ALA A 238 9.87 5.94 -0.07
N LEU A 239 9.14 6.96 -0.50
CA LEU A 239 9.57 7.87 -1.58
C LEU A 239 10.48 8.93 -0.98
N VAL A 240 11.66 9.10 -1.56
CA VAL A 240 12.62 10.15 -1.23
C VAL A 240 12.63 11.17 -2.35
N ILE A 241 12.41 12.44 -2.00
CA ILE A 241 12.33 13.55 -2.94
C ILE A 241 13.40 14.56 -2.56
N GLU A 242 14.23 14.92 -3.54
CA GLU A 242 15.25 15.95 -3.41
C GLU A 242 15.03 17.00 -4.49
N LYS A 243 15.13 18.28 -4.14
CA LYS A 243 15.00 19.39 -5.10
C LYS A 243 16.39 19.84 -5.56
N GLN A 244 16.67 19.73 -6.86
CA GLN A 244 17.87 20.26 -7.50
C GLN A 244 17.50 21.43 -8.41
N GLY A 245 17.64 22.66 -7.89
CA GLY A 245 17.17 23.86 -8.59
C GLY A 245 15.65 23.82 -8.77
N GLU A 246 15.16 23.86 -10.01
CA GLU A 246 13.72 23.77 -10.32
C GLU A 246 13.21 22.34 -10.52
N LYS A 247 14.07 21.33 -10.42
CA LYS A 247 13.72 19.93 -10.68
C LYS A 247 13.64 19.12 -9.39
N PHE A 248 12.77 18.12 -9.40
CA PHE A 248 12.71 17.09 -8.36
C PHE A 248 13.36 15.81 -8.85
N ASP A 249 14.22 15.25 -8.02
CA ASP A 249 14.72 13.89 -8.17
C ASP A 249 13.94 12.99 -7.22
N PHE A 250 13.50 11.85 -7.77
CA PHE A 250 12.73 10.85 -7.03
C PHE A 250 13.56 9.58 -6.92
N SER A 251 13.80 9.15 -5.69
CA SER A 251 14.36 7.85 -5.37
C SER A 251 13.50 7.17 -4.32
N TYR A 252 13.78 5.91 -3.97
CA TYR A 252 12.95 5.20 -3.02
C TYR A 252 13.72 4.07 -2.33
N LEU A 253 13.19 3.69 -1.18
CA LEU A 253 13.56 2.50 -0.41
C LEU A 253 12.29 1.70 -0.15
N PHE A 254 12.44 0.41 0.15
CA PHE A 254 11.32 -0.40 0.61
C PHE A 254 11.75 -1.40 1.69
N ALA A 255 10.84 -1.68 2.62
CA ALA A 255 10.96 -2.75 3.59
C ALA A 255 10.09 -3.93 3.17
N ASP A 256 10.71 -5.11 3.18
CA ASP A 256 10.07 -6.38 2.91
C ASP A 256 10.82 -7.45 3.70
N LEU A 257 10.16 -7.97 4.74
CA LEU A 257 10.77 -8.85 5.74
C LEU A 257 10.69 -10.34 5.37
N ARG A 258 10.29 -10.67 4.14
CA ARG A 258 10.24 -12.06 3.69
C ARG A 258 11.63 -12.70 3.61
N PRO A 259 11.70 -14.04 3.66
CA PRO A 259 12.95 -14.76 3.52
C PRO A 259 13.67 -14.42 2.21
N ARG A 260 15.00 -14.24 2.31
CA ARG A 260 15.89 -14.08 1.15
C ARG A 260 16.56 -15.40 0.83
N VAL A 261 16.73 -15.66 -0.45
CA VAL A 261 17.43 -16.83 -0.99
C VAL A 261 18.46 -16.38 -2.02
N GLN A 262 19.54 -17.16 -2.15
CA GLN A 262 20.58 -16.87 -3.15
C GLN A 262 20.30 -17.56 -4.47
N VAL A 263 20.57 -16.85 -5.55
CA VAL A 263 20.57 -17.40 -6.90
C VAL A 263 21.88 -18.18 -7.14
N LYS A 264 21.79 -19.49 -7.33
CA LYS A 264 22.95 -20.35 -7.65
C LYS A 264 23.30 -20.40 -9.13
N THR A 265 22.31 -20.22 -10.00
CA THR A 265 22.46 -20.27 -11.46
C THR A 265 21.70 -19.10 -12.06
N ALA A 266 22.36 -18.32 -12.92
CA ALA A 266 21.72 -17.22 -13.62
C ALA A 266 20.61 -17.73 -14.55
N PHE A 267 19.60 -16.90 -14.76
CA PHE A 267 18.49 -17.20 -15.67
C PHE A 267 18.12 -15.92 -16.42
N ALA A 268 17.97 -16.04 -17.73
CA ALA A 268 17.59 -14.94 -18.63
C ALA A 268 16.58 -15.50 -19.65
N PRO A 269 15.28 -15.18 -19.52
CA PRO A 269 14.26 -15.65 -20.46
C PRO A 269 14.44 -15.00 -21.84
N GLU A 270 14.13 -15.75 -22.91
CA GLU A 270 14.33 -15.31 -24.30
C GLU A 270 13.32 -14.25 -24.76
N ASP A 271 12.12 -14.23 -24.17
CA ASP A 271 11.08 -13.23 -24.46
C ASP A 271 10.39 -12.78 -23.16
N SER A 272 10.42 -11.48 -22.88
CA SER A 272 9.52 -10.88 -21.90
C SER A 272 8.17 -10.65 -22.57
N GLN A 273 7.25 -11.62 -22.47
CA GLN A 273 5.85 -11.32 -22.74
C GLN A 273 5.43 -10.15 -21.84
N GLY A 274 4.61 -9.23 -22.36
CA GLY A 274 4.12 -8.07 -21.60
C GLY A 274 3.47 -8.47 -20.27
N TYR A 275 3.18 -7.47 -19.43
CA TYR A 275 2.71 -7.70 -18.07
C TYR A 275 1.25 -8.16 -18.03
N PHE A 276 1.02 -9.48 -17.89
CA PHE A 276 -0.29 -10.03 -17.54
C PHE A 276 -0.34 -10.33 -16.05
N LYS A 277 -0.70 -9.31 -15.26
CA LYS A 277 -0.78 -9.37 -13.79
C LYS A 277 -2.19 -9.28 -13.25
N ASP A 278 -2.49 -9.87 -12.11
CA ASP A 278 -3.75 -9.63 -11.42
C ASP A 278 -3.94 -8.12 -11.17
N SER A 279 -5.16 -7.62 -11.34
CA SER A 279 -5.44 -6.19 -11.12
C SER A 279 -6.84 -6.05 -10.57
N TRP A 280 -6.97 -5.24 -9.52
CA TRP A 280 -8.29 -4.84 -9.07
C TRP A 280 -8.95 -3.93 -10.13
N PRO A 281 -10.28 -3.98 -10.31
CA PRO A 281 -11.24 -4.88 -9.66
C PRO A 281 -11.43 -6.23 -10.37
N ASP A 282 -10.80 -6.43 -11.53
CA ASP A 282 -11.05 -7.59 -12.38
C ASP A 282 -10.00 -8.70 -12.25
N PHE A 283 -10.43 -9.76 -11.58
CA PHE A 283 -9.65 -10.97 -11.33
C PHE A 283 -10.08 -12.16 -12.18
N TYR A 284 -11.14 -12.05 -12.99
CA TYR A 284 -11.73 -13.20 -13.69
C TYR A 284 -11.03 -13.50 -15.01
N LEU A 285 -10.97 -14.79 -15.34
CA LEU A 285 -10.20 -15.34 -16.44
C LEU A 285 -11.03 -16.37 -17.22
N ASP A 286 -10.79 -16.44 -18.52
CA ASP A 286 -11.05 -17.63 -19.33
C ASP A 286 -9.74 -18.40 -19.47
N ILE A 287 -9.75 -19.71 -19.23
CA ILE A 287 -8.62 -20.58 -19.59
C ILE A 287 -8.75 -20.88 -21.08
N VAL A 288 -7.80 -20.39 -21.87
CA VAL A 288 -7.79 -20.56 -23.34
C VAL A 288 -7.10 -21.86 -23.71
N GLU A 289 -5.98 -22.15 -23.06
CA GLU A 289 -5.20 -23.38 -23.25
C GLU A 289 -4.54 -23.78 -21.93
N GLU A 290 -4.73 -25.04 -21.53
CA GLU A 290 -4.07 -25.60 -20.34
C GLU A 290 -2.63 -26.00 -20.67
N GLY A 291 -1.69 -25.57 -19.84
CA GLY A 291 -0.29 -25.98 -19.92
C GLY A 291 0.17 -26.70 -18.65
N PRO A 292 1.38 -27.28 -18.66
CA PRO A 292 1.85 -28.12 -17.55
C PRO A 292 2.12 -27.34 -16.25
N GLU A 293 2.69 -26.13 -16.36
CA GLU A 293 2.99 -25.26 -15.20
C GLU A 293 2.17 -23.97 -15.22
N PHE A 294 2.01 -23.42 -16.41
CA PHE A 294 1.28 -22.19 -16.69
C PHE A 294 0.21 -22.49 -17.73
N SER A 295 -0.98 -21.93 -17.55
CA SER A 295 -2.04 -21.94 -18.54
C SER A 295 -2.11 -20.59 -19.24
N TYR A 296 -2.44 -20.61 -20.52
CA TYR A 296 -2.70 -19.38 -21.27
C TYR A 296 -4.13 -18.93 -20.99
N CYS A 297 -4.25 -17.76 -20.37
CA CYS A 297 -5.52 -17.22 -19.92
C CYS A 297 -5.84 -15.91 -20.65
N ARG A 298 -7.14 -15.61 -20.75
CA ARG A 298 -7.66 -14.32 -21.21
C ARG A 298 -8.43 -13.67 -20.08
N ARG A 299 -8.11 -12.42 -19.74
CA ARG A 299 -8.89 -11.66 -18.76
C ARG A 299 -10.25 -11.30 -19.33
N THR A 300 -11.30 -11.55 -18.55
CA THR A 300 -12.67 -11.42 -19.05
C THR A 300 -13.07 -9.97 -19.35
N ALA A 301 -12.64 -8.97 -18.58
CA ALA A 301 -13.06 -7.60 -18.85
C ALA A 301 -12.25 -6.91 -19.96
N SER A 302 -10.92 -7.11 -19.99
CA SER A 302 -10.05 -6.40 -20.94
C SER A 302 -9.75 -7.20 -22.22
N GLY A 303 -9.95 -8.51 -22.23
CA GLY A 303 -9.56 -9.37 -23.34
C GLY A 303 -8.04 -9.58 -23.46
N LEU A 304 -7.23 -8.99 -22.57
CA LEU A 304 -5.79 -9.21 -22.52
C LEU A 304 -5.50 -10.68 -22.23
N CYS A 305 -4.50 -11.23 -22.89
CA CYS A 305 -4.08 -12.61 -22.70
C CYS A 305 -2.66 -12.70 -22.13
N GLY A 306 -2.38 -13.76 -21.39
CA GLY A 306 -1.06 -14.06 -20.88
C GLY A 306 -1.03 -15.34 -20.06
N LEU A 307 0.17 -15.75 -19.67
CA LEU A 307 0.38 -16.94 -18.86
C LEU A 307 0.02 -16.68 -17.40
N VAL A 308 -0.61 -17.66 -16.76
CA VAL A 308 -0.85 -17.68 -15.31
C VAL A 308 -0.39 -19.03 -14.77
N LYS A 309 0.39 -19.02 -13.68
CA LYS A 309 0.77 -20.27 -13.00
C LYS A 309 -0.50 -21.00 -12.58
N ASN A 310 -0.61 -22.28 -12.90
CA ASN A 310 -1.80 -23.08 -12.66
C ASN A 310 -2.25 -23.03 -11.18
N GLU A 311 -1.29 -23.03 -10.26
CA GLU A 311 -1.52 -22.94 -8.81
C GLU A 311 -2.07 -21.56 -8.35
N HIS A 312 -1.96 -20.53 -9.19
CA HIS A 312 -2.51 -19.20 -8.94
C HIS A 312 -3.88 -19.00 -9.60
N ILE A 313 -4.39 -20.01 -10.32
CA ILE A 313 -5.74 -20.03 -10.86
C ILE A 313 -6.64 -20.75 -9.85
N GLY A 314 -7.74 -20.11 -9.46
CA GLY A 314 -8.79 -20.73 -8.66
C GLY A 314 -10.16 -20.39 -9.18
N THR A 315 -11.18 -20.60 -8.35
CA THR A 315 -12.58 -20.44 -8.76
C THR A 315 -13.30 -19.51 -7.79
N ARG A 316 -13.91 -18.45 -8.32
CA ARG A 316 -14.79 -17.54 -7.56
C ARG A 316 -16.16 -17.51 -8.23
N LYS A 317 -17.22 -17.74 -7.45
CA LYS A 317 -18.61 -17.82 -7.96
C LYS A 317 -18.76 -18.75 -9.18
N GLY A 318 -18.03 -19.87 -9.19
CA GLY A 318 -18.05 -20.86 -10.28
C GLY A 318 -17.29 -20.46 -11.55
N LYS A 319 -16.54 -19.36 -11.56
CA LYS A 319 -15.73 -18.90 -12.69
C LYS A 319 -14.24 -18.89 -12.35
N PRO A 320 -13.33 -19.22 -13.30
CA PRO A 320 -11.91 -19.09 -13.08
C PRO A 320 -11.50 -17.65 -12.76
N CYS A 321 -10.57 -17.50 -11.83
CA CYS A 321 -10.01 -16.21 -11.45
C CYS A 321 -8.58 -16.37 -10.91
N PHE A 322 -7.86 -15.26 -10.77
CA PHE A 322 -6.68 -15.21 -9.92
C PHE A 322 -7.07 -15.55 -8.48
N ALA A 323 -6.51 -16.64 -7.93
CA ALA A 323 -6.70 -17.05 -6.54
C ALA A 323 -5.70 -16.38 -5.59
N LYS A 324 -4.56 -15.96 -6.14
CA LYS A 324 -3.50 -15.22 -5.47
C LYS A 324 -3.02 -14.11 -6.39
N SER A 325 -2.29 -13.16 -5.82
CA SER A 325 -1.64 -12.13 -6.63
C SER A 325 -0.58 -12.80 -7.53
N SER A 326 -0.53 -12.45 -8.81
CA SER A 326 0.22 -13.21 -9.83
C SER A 326 0.56 -12.37 -11.06
N ILE A 327 1.60 -12.77 -11.79
CA ILE A 327 2.00 -12.17 -13.07
C ILE A 327 2.57 -13.22 -14.02
N SER A 328 2.49 -12.96 -15.32
CA SER A 328 3.07 -13.80 -16.39
C SER A 328 4.60 -13.73 -16.50
N THR A 329 5.23 -12.75 -15.85
CA THR A 329 6.63 -12.40 -16.08
C THR A 329 7.57 -13.50 -15.60
N LEU A 330 8.44 -13.98 -16.50
CA LEU A 330 9.67 -14.67 -16.14
C LEU A 330 10.73 -13.61 -15.85
N LEU A 331 11.40 -13.67 -14.70
CA LEU A 331 12.32 -12.63 -14.25
C LEU A 331 13.77 -13.04 -14.50
N SER A 332 14.57 -12.15 -15.08
CA SER A 332 16.02 -12.36 -15.19
C SER A 332 16.68 -12.26 -13.82
N VAL A 333 17.61 -13.16 -13.53
CA VAL A 333 18.40 -13.16 -12.29
C VAL A 333 19.87 -13.50 -12.54
N SER A 334 20.75 -12.92 -11.73
CA SER A 334 22.20 -13.12 -11.80
C SER A 334 22.70 -14.10 -10.74
N LYS A 335 23.73 -14.89 -11.06
CA LYS A 335 24.35 -15.78 -10.08
C LYS A 335 24.94 -14.98 -8.92
N GLY A 336 24.59 -15.36 -7.69
CA GLY A 336 25.02 -14.70 -6.46
C GLY A 336 24.10 -13.58 -5.98
N GLU A 337 23.09 -13.21 -6.77
CA GLU A 337 22.05 -12.27 -6.37
C GLU A 337 21.23 -12.82 -5.19
N GLU A 338 20.85 -11.93 -4.26
CA GLU A 338 19.89 -12.23 -3.20
C GLU A 338 18.51 -11.75 -3.63
N VAL A 339 17.54 -12.65 -3.59
CA VAL A 339 16.14 -12.38 -3.98
C VAL A 339 15.21 -12.78 -2.84
N LEU A 340 14.08 -12.10 -2.72
CA LEU A 340 13.02 -12.46 -1.78
C LEU A 340 12.19 -13.60 -2.39
N LEU A 341 11.95 -14.66 -1.61
CA LEU A 341 11.07 -15.75 -2.01
C LEU A 341 9.62 -15.40 -1.63
N LEU A 342 8.74 -15.29 -2.63
CA LEU A 342 7.33 -14.90 -2.45
C LEU A 342 6.41 -16.12 -2.40
N ASP A 343 6.64 -17.08 -3.29
CA ASP A 343 5.94 -18.36 -3.33
C ASP A 343 6.87 -19.42 -3.96
N GLN A 344 6.66 -20.68 -3.62
CA GLN A 344 7.39 -21.80 -4.18
C GLN A 344 6.40 -22.87 -4.65
N GLY A 345 6.27 -23.03 -5.97
CA GLY A 345 5.25 -23.89 -6.58
C GLY A 345 5.80 -24.70 -7.77
N GLY A 346 6.03 -26.00 -7.56
CA GLY A 346 6.51 -26.89 -8.61
C GLY A 346 7.89 -26.50 -9.16
N ARG A 347 7.99 -26.34 -10.49
CA ARG A 347 9.26 -26.05 -11.18
C ARG A 347 9.65 -24.57 -11.22
N PHE A 348 8.76 -23.68 -10.76
CA PHE A 348 9.01 -22.24 -10.76
C PHE A 348 8.76 -21.65 -9.37
N SER A 349 9.69 -20.82 -8.91
CA SER A 349 9.53 -20.01 -7.71
C SER A 349 9.15 -18.60 -8.10
N PHE A 350 8.24 -18.02 -7.32
CA PHE A 350 7.86 -16.62 -7.44
C PHE A 350 8.76 -15.78 -6.54
N ILE A 351 9.42 -14.77 -7.10
CA ILE A 351 10.44 -14.00 -6.40
C ILE A 351 10.26 -12.50 -6.59
N LYS A 352 10.89 -11.73 -5.71
CA LYS A 352 11.17 -10.30 -5.90
C LYS A 352 12.67 -10.08 -5.87
N ASN A 353 13.21 -9.44 -6.90
CA ASN A 353 14.64 -9.14 -6.97
C ASN A 353 15.04 -7.93 -6.10
N SER A 354 16.33 -7.62 -6.02
CA SER A 354 16.83 -6.51 -5.20
C SER A 354 16.35 -5.13 -5.67
N GLU A 355 15.92 -5.01 -6.93
CA GLU A 355 15.36 -3.80 -7.51
C GLU A 355 13.84 -3.69 -7.31
N GLY A 356 13.19 -4.66 -6.65
CA GLY A 356 11.75 -4.66 -6.37
C GLY A 356 10.88 -5.22 -7.50
N PHE A 357 11.48 -5.74 -8.57
CA PHE A 357 10.74 -6.41 -9.64
C PHE A 357 10.32 -7.81 -9.25
N VAL A 358 9.10 -8.17 -9.60
CA VAL A 358 8.43 -9.43 -9.24
C VAL A 358 8.25 -10.30 -10.48
N GLY A 359 8.47 -11.61 -10.33
CA GLY A 359 8.27 -12.56 -11.41
C GLY A 359 8.69 -13.98 -11.04
N TRP A 360 8.62 -14.88 -12.02
CA TRP A 360 8.92 -16.29 -11.86
C TRP A 360 10.34 -16.61 -12.33
N VAL A 361 11.00 -17.52 -11.61
CA VAL A 361 12.28 -18.11 -12.00
C VAL A 361 12.20 -19.63 -11.84
N PRO A 362 12.94 -20.43 -12.64
CA PRO A 362 13.05 -21.86 -12.37
C PRO A 362 13.53 -22.10 -10.93
N THR A 363 12.86 -22.98 -10.19
CA THR A 363 13.21 -23.28 -8.78
C THR A 363 14.66 -23.77 -8.66
N GLU A 364 15.17 -24.45 -9.69
CA GLU A 364 16.56 -24.90 -9.78
C GLU A 364 17.59 -23.77 -9.92
N CYS A 365 17.18 -22.52 -10.10
CA CYS A 365 18.07 -21.36 -10.04
C CYS A 365 18.37 -20.92 -8.61
N LEU A 366 17.58 -21.35 -7.62
CA LEU A 366 17.65 -20.91 -6.23
C LEU A 366 18.35 -21.95 -5.34
N LYS A 367 18.95 -21.49 -4.23
CA LYS A 367 19.58 -22.34 -3.20
C LYS A 367 18.61 -22.73 -2.09
#